data_AF-W1XZ74-F1
#
_entry.id   AF-W1XZ74-F1
#
_cell.length_a   1.000
_cell.length_b   1.000
_cell.length_c   1.000
_cell.angle_alpha   90.00
_cell.angle_beta   90.00
_cell.angle_gamma   90.00
#
_symmetry.space_group_name_H-M   'P 1'
#
loop_
_entity.id
_entity.type
_entity.pdbx_description
1 polymer ?
#
loop_
_entity_poly.entity_id
_entity_poly.type
_entity_poly.pdbx_seq_one_letter_code
_entity_poly.pdbx_strand_id
1 'polypeptide(L)'
;MDSTLISTRPDEGTLSLSRARRAALGSFAGAVVDWYDFLLYGITAALVFNREFFPQVSPAMGTLAAFATFGVGFLFRPLGGVIFGHFGDRLGRKRMLMLT
;
A
#
# COMPACT_ATOMS: atom_id res chain seq x y z
N MET A 1 20.25 -19.86 50.05
CA MET A 1 20.04 -21.05 49.19
C MET A 1 18.57 -21.40 49.40
N ASP A 2 17.62 -21.13 48.51
CA ASP A 2 17.68 -21.34 47.06
C ASP A 2 16.67 -20.48 46.27
N SER A 3 17.15 -20.03 45.11
CA SER A 3 16.47 -20.03 43.81
C SER A 3 15.02 -19.53 43.75
N THR A 4 14.87 -18.21 43.66
CA THR A 4 13.83 -17.56 42.84
C THR A 4 13.95 -18.03 41.39
N LEU A 5 13.26 -19.13 41.06
CA LEU A 5 13.18 -19.67 39.71
C LEU A 5 12.31 -18.75 38.84
N ILE A 6 12.98 -18.13 37.87
CA ILE A 6 12.39 -17.43 36.73
C ILE A 6 11.41 -18.38 36.03
N SER A 7 10.11 -18.09 36.14
CA SER A 7 9.09 -18.70 35.30
C SER A 7 9.14 -18.05 33.91
N THR A 8 9.94 -18.61 33.01
CA THR A 8 9.85 -18.30 31.58
C THR A 8 8.58 -18.93 31.03
N ARG A 9 7.52 -18.13 30.80
CA ARG A 9 6.29 -18.59 30.15
C ARG A 9 6.61 -19.01 28.70
N PRO A 10 6.43 -20.28 28.30
CA PRO A 10 6.80 -20.76 26.96
C PRO A 10 5.92 -20.21 25.82
N ASP A 11 4.78 -19.59 26.12
CA ASP A 11 3.72 -19.30 25.14
C ASP A 11 3.77 -17.90 24.48
N GLU A 12 4.56 -16.96 25.01
CA GLU A 12 4.60 -15.60 24.47
C GLU A 12 5.33 -15.54 23.11
N GLY A 13 6.37 -16.37 22.91
CA GLY A 13 7.15 -16.40 21.68
C GLY A 13 6.36 -16.90 20.47
N THR A 14 5.62 -18.01 20.62
CA THR A 14 4.80 -18.65 19.57
C THR A 14 3.62 -17.79 19.12
N LEU A 15 2.95 -17.11 20.06
CA LEU A 15 1.86 -16.18 19.74
C LEU A 15 2.38 -14.91 19.02
N SER A 16 3.61 -14.46 19.31
CA SER A 16 4.20 -13.31 18.62
C SER A 16 4.54 -13.62 17.15
N LEU A 17 5.12 -14.79 16.88
CA LEU A 17 5.52 -15.23 15.54
C LEU A 17 4.32 -15.44 14.62
N SER A 18 3.25 -16.06 15.14
CA SER A 18 2.01 -16.25 14.38
C SER A 18 1.33 -14.92 14.00
N ARG A 19 1.32 -13.93 14.91
CA ARG A 19 0.84 -12.57 14.62
C ARG A 19 1.72 -11.84 13.60
N ALA A 20 3.03 -11.89 13.76
CA ALA A 20 3.98 -11.27 12.83
C ALA A 20 3.82 -11.86 11.42
N ARG A 21 3.71 -13.18 11.29
CA ARG A 21 3.46 -13.86 10.01
C ARG A 21 2.14 -13.44 9.37
N ARG A 22 1.06 -13.32 10.17
CA ARG A 22 -0.23 -12.84 9.66
C ARG A 22 -0.15 -11.39 9.18
N ALA A 23 0.55 -10.52 9.92
CA ALA A 23 0.76 -9.13 9.52
C ALA A 23 1.61 -9.01 8.24
N ALA A 24 2.66 -9.82 8.12
CA ALA A 24 3.50 -9.87 6.92
C ALA A 24 2.71 -10.32 5.69
N LEU A 25 1.92 -11.40 5.81
CA LEU A 25 1.07 -11.90 4.72
C LEU A 25 0.00 -10.88 4.31
N GLY A 26 -0.64 -10.22 5.28
CA GLY A 26 -1.60 -9.15 5.00
C GLY A 26 -0.96 -7.97 4.28
N SER A 27 0.24 -7.56 4.71
CA SER A 27 0.99 -6.47 4.07
C SER A 27 1.43 -6.84 2.66
N PHE A 28 1.86 -8.09 2.45
CA PHE A 28 2.24 -8.60 1.14
C PHE A 28 1.05 -8.65 0.18
N ALA A 29 -0.09 -9.19 0.61
CA ALA A 29 -1.30 -9.22 -0.21
C ALA A 29 -1.75 -7.81 -0.61
N GLY A 30 -1.73 -6.86 0.33
CA GLY A 30 -2.00 -5.44 0.04
C GLY A 30 -1.02 -4.87 -0.99
N ALA A 31 0.27 -5.14 -0.84
CA ALA A 31 1.27 -4.70 -1.81
C ALA A 31 1.04 -5.29 -3.20
N VAL A 32 0.63 -6.56 -3.31
CA VAL A 32 0.31 -7.19 -4.60
C VAL A 32 -0.88 -6.51 -5.26
N VAL A 33 -1.94 -6.20 -4.52
CA VAL A 33 -3.13 -5.50 -5.06
C VAL A 33 -2.74 -4.11 -5.55
N ASP A 34 -1.95 -3.37 -4.77
CA ASP A 34 -1.40 -2.08 -5.18
C ASP A 34 -0.63 -2.19 -6.50
N TRP A 35 0.32 -3.13 -6.59
CA TRP A 35 1.11 -3.32 -7.80
C TRP A 35 0.27 -3.75 -9.00
N TYR A 36 -0.76 -4.56 -8.77
CA TYR A 36 -1.68 -5.00 -9.80
C TYR A 36 -2.45 -3.82 -10.40
N ASP A 37 -3.02 -2.95 -9.56
CA ASP A 37 -3.77 -1.78 -10.01
C ASP A 37 -2.88 -0.78 -10.76
N PHE A 38 -1.68 -0.50 -10.24
CA PHE A 38 -0.70 0.36 -10.93
C PHE A 38 -0.29 -0.19 -12.30
N LEU A 39 -0.05 -1.50 -12.39
CA LEU A 39 0.30 -2.15 -13.66
C LEU A 39 -0.86 -2.08 -14.65
N LEU A 40 -2.07 -2.39 -14.19
CA LEU A 40 -3.27 -2.37 -15.01
C LEU A 40 -3.51 -0.96 -15.56
N TYR A 41 -3.52 0.05 -14.68
CA TYR A 41 -3.65 1.45 -15.08
C TYR A 41 -2.56 1.84 -16.08
N GLY A 42 -1.30 1.48 -15.85
CA GLY A 42 -0.18 1.80 -16.74
C GLY A 42 -0.36 1.21 -18.15
N ILE A 43 -0.80 -0.04 -18.24
CA ILE A 43 -1.10 -0.70 -19.53
C ILE A 43 -2.28 0.00 -20.22
N THR A 44 -3.36 0.29 -19.49
CA THR A 44 -4.53 0.97 -20.06
C THR A 44 -4.20 2.41 -20.49
N ALA A 45 -3.34 3.11 -19.74
CA ALA A 45 -2.86 4.45 -20.09
C ALA A 45 -2.05 4.45 -21.39
N ALA A 46 -1.20 3.43 -21.58
CA ALA A 46 -0.41 3.29 -22.79
C ALA A 46 -1.25 2.94 -24.04
N LEU A 47 -2.30 2.12 -23.88
CA LEU A 47 -3.02 1.53 -25.00
C LEU A 47 -4.36 2.18 -25.33
N VAL A 48 -5.07 2.72 -24.34
CA VAL A 48 -6.49 3.07 -24.45
C VAL A 48 -6.76 4.54 -24.13
N PHE A 49 -6.14 5.10 -23.09
CA PHE A 49 -6.56 6.41 -22.57
C PHE A 49 -6.33 7.58 -23.53
N ASN A 50 -5.36 7.50 -24.44
CA ASN A 50 -5.18 8.57 -25.42
C ASN A 50 -6.41 8.72 -26.35
N ARG A 51 -7.08 7.62 -26.70
CA ARG A 51 -8.25 7.66 -27.60
C ARG A 51 -9.54 7.94 -26.85
N GLU A 52 -9.70 7.37 -25.66
CA GLU A 52 -10.95 7.50 -24.89
C GLU A 52 -11.06 8.84 -24.16
N PHE A 53 -9.97 9.34 -23.56
CA PHE A 53 -10.01 10.56 -22.74
C PHE A 53 -9.44 11.79 -23.45
N PHE A 54 -8.59 11.58 -24.47
CA PHE A 54 -7.89 12.65 -25.18
C PHE A 54 -8.09 12.64 -26.72
N PRO A 55 -9.32 12.46 -27.25
CA PRO A 55 -9.54 12.30 -28.69
C PRO A 55 -9.29 13.56 -29.52
N GLN A 56 -9.33 14.74 -28.91
CA GLN A 56 -9.21 16.04 -29.60
C GLN A 56 -7.79 16.59 -29.66
N VAL A 57 -6.82 15.93 -29.02
CA VAL A 57 -5.41 16.32 -29.06
C VAL A 57 -4.60 15.38 -29.96
N SER A 58 -3.39 15.79 -30.33
CA SER A 58 -2.53 14.95 -31.15
C SER A 58 -2.23 13.63 -30.40
N PRO A 59 -2.09 12.49 -31.11
CA PRO A 59 -1.90 11.19 -30.48
C PRO A 59 -0.72 11.15 -29.49
N ALA A 60 0.38 11.84 -29.83
CA ALA A 60 1.55 11.96 -28.96
C ALA A 60 1.24 12.74 -27.67
N MET A 61 0.47 13.84 -27.77
CA MET A 61 0.07 14.63 -26.60
C MET A 61 -0.96 13.89 -25.74
N GLY A 62 -1.90 13.16 -26.34
CA GLY A 62 -2.84 12.31 -25.60
C GLY A 62 -2.15 11.21 -24.81
N THR A 63 -1.14 10.56 -25.37
CA THR A 63 -0.33 9.57 -24.64
C THR A 63 0.47 10.22 -23.50
N LEU A 64 1.07 11.39 -23.72
CA LEU A 64 1.78 12.11 -22.67
C LEU A 64 0.84 12.57 -21.55
N ALA A 65 -0.37 13.02 -21.87
CA ALA A 65 -1.38 13.38 -20.88
C ALA A 65 -1.88 12.17 -20.07
N ALA A 66 -2.07 11.01 -20.73
CA ALA A 66 -2.42 9.75 -20.06
C ALA A 66 -1.32 9.31 -19.07
N PHE A 67 -0.05 9.33 -19.49
CA PHE A 67 1.07 9.04 -18.60
C PHE A 67 1.28 10.10 -17.52
N ALA A 68 1.00 11.37 -17.79
CA ALA A 68 1.05 12.41 -16.77
C ALA A 68 0.01 12.13 -15.67
N THR A 69 -1.19 11.70 -16.04
CA THR A 69 -2.24 11.29 -15.09
C THR A 69 -1.81 10.05 -14.29
N PHE A 70 -1.17 9.07 -14.93
CA PHE A 70 -0.54 7.95 -14.23
C PHE A 70 0.52 8.43 -13.24
N GLY A 71 1.36 9.38 -13.64
CA GLY A 71 2.42 10.00 -12.83
C GLY A 71 1.90 10.68 -11.57
N VAL A 72 0.70 11.28 -11.62
CA VAL A 72 0.05 11.88 -10.45
C VAL A 72 -0.11 10.86 -9.32
N GLY A 73 -0.45 9.61 -9.63
CA GLY A 73 -0.57 8.53 -8.64
C GLY A 73 0.72 8.28 -7.84
N PHE A 74 1.89 8.45 -8.47
CA PHE A 74 3.19 8.33 -7.79
C PHE A 74 3.45 9.46 -6.79
N LEU A 75 2.82 10.62 -6.97
CA LEU A 75 2.90 11.75 -6.04
C LEU A 75 1.96 11.56 -4.85
N PHE A 76 0.77 11.01 -5.09
CA PHE A 76 -0.22 10.75 -4.04
C PHE A 76 0.18 9.60 -3.10
N ARG A 77 0.93 8.58 -3.57
CA ARG A 77 1.44 7.50 -2.71
C ARG A 77 2.27 8.00 -1.50
N PRO A 78 3.35 8.79 -1.68
CA PRO A 78 4.12 9.32 -0.55
C PRO A 78 3.30 10.30 0.27
N LEU A 79 2.43 11.10 -0.37
CA LEU A 79 1.57 12.05 0.34
C LEU A 79 0.60 11.33 1.29
N GLY A 80 -0.06 10.28 0.79
CA GLY A 80 -0.91 9.39 1.57
C GLY A 80 -0.10 8.70 2.68
N GLY A 81 1.09 8.18 2.38
CA GLY A 81 1.96 7.58 3.39
C GLY A 81 2.31 8.54 4.54
N VAL A 82 2.60 9.81 4.23
CA VAL A 82 2.88 10.84 5.25
C VAL A 82 1.63 11.15 6.07
N ILE A 83 0.49 11.41 5.42
CA ILE A 83 -0.75 11.76 6.10
C ILE A 83 -1.25 10.58 6.93
N PHE A 84 -1.49 9.43 6.28
CA PHE A 84 -2.05 8.26 6.95
C PHE A 84 -1.05 7.60 7.91
N GLY A 85 0.26 7.74 7.68
CA GLY A 85 1.30 7.34 8.62
C GLY A 85 1.27 8.20 9.89
N HIS A 86 1.23 9.53 9.75
CA HIS A 86 1.18 10.45 10.88
C HIS A 86 -0.05 10.21 11.78
N PHE A 87 -1.23 10.13 11.16
CA PHE A 87 -2.47 9.85 11.89
C PHE A 87 -2.53 8.40 12.39
N GLY A 88 -1.92 7.44 11.68
CA GLY A 88 -1.82 6.05 12.10
C GLY A 88 -0.98 5.86 13.35
N ASP A 89 0.08 6.67 13.52
CA ASP A 89 0.92 6.66 14.73
C ASP A 89 0.24 7.38 15.92
N ARG A 90 -0.67 8.35 15.67
CA ARG A 90 -1.44 9.03 16.73
C ARG A 90 -2.74 8.31 17.14
N LEU A 91 -3.53 7.79 16.21
CA LEU A 91 -4.85 7.18 16.47
C LEU A 91 -4.82 5.65 16.57
N GLY A 92 -3.70 5.04 16.16
CA GLY A 92 -3.48 3.60 16.15
C GLY A 92 -3.73 2.97 14.77
N ARG A 93 -2.72 2.25 14.26
CA ARG A 93 -2.68 1.64 12.91
C ARG A 93 -3.92 0.82 12.54
N LYS A 94 -4.49 0.09 13.49
CA LYS A 94 -5.66 -0.78 13.24
C LYS A 94 -6.96 0.00 13.00
N ARG A 95 -7.13 1.14 13.66
CA ARG A 95 -8.29 2.03 13.45
C ARG A 95 -8.17 2.76 12.13
N MET A 96 -6.96 3.18 11.80
CA MET A 96 -6.65 3.82 10.54
C MET A 96 -6.96 2.93 9.33
N LEU A 97 -6.57 1.66 9.39
CA LEU A 97 -6.82 0.66 8.34
C LEU A 97 -8.30 0.30 8.15
N MET A 98 -9.19 0.62 9.10
CA MET A 98 -10.64 0.40 8.93
C MET A 98 -11.35 1.63 8.40
N LEU A 99 -10.70 2.79 8.42
CA LEU A 99 -11.29 4.09 8.11
C LEU A 99 -11.06 4.47 6.65
N THR A 100 -9.94 4.02 6.07
CA THR A 100 -9.65 3.99 4.63
C THR A 100 -10.07 2.64 4.07
#